data_AF-A0A271J499-F1
#
_entry.id   AF-A0A271J499-F1
#
_cell.length_a   1.000
_cell.length_b   1.000
_cell.length_c   1.000
_cell.angle_alpha   90.00
_cell.angle_beta   90.00
_cell.angle_gamma   90.00
#
_symmetry.space_group_name_H-M   'P 1'
#
loop_
_entity.id
_entity.type
_entity.pdbx_description
1 polymer ?
#
loop_
_entity_poly.entity_id
_entity_poly.type
_entity_poly.pdbx_seq_one_letter_code
_entity_poly.pdbx_strand_id
1 'polypeptide(L)'
;MDTLRTWRYDGLTLELHEAYDGEVLLRRLDVTSDTYGTTDGLSVGETRADLESVLGGPAETEGGIVSYRTDGELPTTIDVTYERDGDGVERASEIAWHPPID
;
A
#
# COMPACT_ATOMS: atom_id res chain seq x y z
N MET A 1 -13.54 0.03 18.07
CA MET A 1 -13.42 0.47 16.67
C MET A 1 -13.54 -0.80 15.85
N ASP A 2 -14.69 -0.99 15.23
CA ASP A 2 -15.08 -2.23 14.57
C ASP A 2 -15.05 -2.01 13.06
N THR A 3 -14.52 -2.99 12.32
CA THR A 3 -14.51 -2.95 10.85
C THR A 3 -15.94 -2.84 10.34
N LEU A 4 -16.27 -1.74 9.66
CA LEU A 4 -17.59 -1.49 9.11
C LEU A 4 -17.86 -2.37 7.89
N ARG A 5 -16.87 -2.44 6.99
CA ARG A 5 -17.01 -3.15 5.73
C ARG A 5 -15.65 -3.46 5.13
N THR A 6 -15.53 -4.68 4.60
CA THR A 6 -14.44 -5.06 3.69
C THR A 6 -15.02 -5.33 2.32
N TRP A 7 -14.54 -4.66 1.28
CA TRP A 7 -14.79 -5.06 -0.10
C TRP A 7 -13.60 -5.82 -0.65
N ARG A 8 -13.90 -6.89 -1.39
CA ARG A 8 -12.91 -7.73 -2.06
C ARG A 8 -13.27 -7.81 -3.53
N TYR A 9 -12.31 -7.43 -4.35
CA TYR A 9 -12.31 -7.62 -5.79
C TYR A 9 -11.10 -8.48 -6.14
N ASP A 10 -11.10 -9.06 -7.34
CA ASP A 10 -9.91 -9.74 -7.84
C ASP A 10 -8.77 -8.72 -7.90
N GLY A 11 -7.68 -8.95 -7.15
CA GLY A 11 -6.51 -8.07 -7.09
C GLY A 11 -6.61 -6.82 -6.19
N LEU A 12 -7.74 -6.60 -5.49
CA LEU A 12 -7.95 -5.41 -4.65
C LEU A 12 -8.78 -5.71 -3.39
N THR A 13 -8.28 -5.31 -2.21
CA THR A 13 -9.04 -5.32 -0.96
C THR A 13 -9.09 -3.92 -0.35
N LEU A 14 -10.28 -3.55 0.15
CA LEU A 14 -10.57 -2.26 0.79
C LEU A 14 -11.17 -2.52 2.17
N GLU A 15 -10.58 -1.96 3.23
CA GLU A 15 -11.11 -2.03 4.58
C GLU A 15 -11.49 -0.64 5.12
N LEU A 16 -12.77 -0.48 5.47
CA LEU A 16 -13.31 0.74 6.07
C LEU A 16 -13.74 0.53 7.52
N HIS A 17 -13.58 1.57 8.35
CA HIS A 17 -13.94 1.61 9.76
C HIS A 17 -14.81 2.82 10.08
N GLU A 18 -15.65 2.70 11.11
CA GLU A 18 -16.41 3.85 11.64
C GLU A 18 -15.51 4.63 12.60
N ALA A 19 -15.37 5.93 12.36
CA ALA A 19 -14.81 6.87 13.30
C ALA A 19 -15.84 7.21 14.40
N TYR A 20 -15.36 7.76 15.51
CA TYR A 20 -16.18 8.05 16.70
C TYR A 20 -17.32 9.07 16.47
N ASP A 21 -17.34 9.78 15.34
CA ASP A 21 -18.34 10.77 14.94
C ASP A 21 -19.29 10.30 13.82
N GLY A 22 -19.21 9.02 13.43
CA GLY A 22 -20.01 8.45 12.34
C GLY A 22 -19.41 8.67 10.95
N GLU A 23 -18.20 9.22 10.85
CA GLU A 23 -17.44 9.23 9.60
C GLU A 23 -16.93 7.83 9.27
N VAL A 24 -16.78 7.54 7.97
CA VAL A 24 -16.21 6.27 7.51
C VAL A 24 -14.80 6.54 7.00
N LEU A 25 -13.81 5.96 7.68
CA LEU A 25 -12.40 6.10 7.34
C LEU A 25 -11.90 4.87 6.60
N LEU A 26 -11.16 5.09 5.52
CA LEU A 26 -10.31 4.05 4.94
C LEU A 26 -9.25 3.70 5.98
N ARG A 27 -9.06 2.40 6.24
CA ARG A 27 -8.03 1.91 7.16
C ARG A 27 -6.96 1.11 6.43
N ARG A 28 -7.33 0.45 5.34
CA ARG A 28 -6.39 -0.36 4.57
C ARG A 28 -6.84 -0.49 3.11
N LEU A 29 -5.88 -0.38 2.20
CA LEU A 29 -6.02 -0.72 0.79
C LEU A 29 -4.92 -1.72 0.44
N ASP A 30 -5.26 -2.91 -0.04
CA ASP A 30 -4.29 -3.90 -0.51
C ASP A 30 -4.46 -4.13 -2.00
N VAL A 31 -3.38 -3.98 -2.76
CA VAL A 31 -3.32 -4.19 -4.20
C VAL A 31 -2.36 -5.33 -4.50
N THR A 32 -2.86 -6.38 -5.16
CA THR A 32 -2.10 -7.58 -5.54
C THR A 32 -2.15 -7.87 -7.05
N SER A 33 -2.78 -6.99 -7.83
CA SER A 33 -2.81 -7.05 -9.30
C SER A 33 -2.43 -5.71 -9.89
N ASP A 34 -1.72 -5.76 -11.02
CA ASP A 34 -1.40 -4.63 -11.90
C ASP A 34 -2.64 -3.97 -12.55
N THR A 35 -3.82 -4.58 -12.43
CA THR A 35 -5.09 -3.99 -12.87
C THR A 35 -5.42 -2.69 -12.14
N TYR A 36 -4.93 -2.53 -10.90
CA TYR A 36 -5.15 -1.34 -10.10
C TYR A 36 -3.83 -0.59 -9.93
N GLY A 37 -3.89 0.70 -10.25
CA GLY A 37 -2.82 1.64 -10.00
C GLY A 37 -3.34 2.79 -9.15
N THR A 38 -2.43 3.39 -8.41
CA THR A 38 -2.72 4.55 -7.58
C THR A 38 -2.61 5.82 -8.43
N THR A 39 -3.16 6.94 -7.95
CA THR A 39 -3.06 8.23 -8.66
C THR A 39 -1.62 8.68 -8.86
N ASP A 40 -0.74 8.30 -7.93
CA ASP A 40 0.71 8.56 -7.97
C ASP A 40 1.47 7.55 -8.84
N GLY A 41 0.76 6.67 -9.56
CA GLY A 41 1.33 5.74 -10.52
C GLY A 41 1.85 4.43 -9.91
N LEU A 42 1.63 4.18 -8.62
CA LEU A 42 2.10 2.95 -7.97
C LEU A 42 1.20 1.78 -8.37
N SER A 43 1.81 0.68 -8.78
CA SER A 43 1.11 -0.57 -9.10
C SER A 43 1.99 -1.78 -8.83
N VAL A 44 1.36 -2.94 -8.69
CA VAL A 44 2.08 -4.22 -8.68
C VAL A 44 2.86 -4.38 -9.99
N GLY A 45 4.06 -4.95 -9.91
CA GLY A 45 4.98 -5.15 -11.02
C GLY A 45 6.03 -4.04 -11.20
N GLU A 46 5.86 -2.89 -10.53
CA GLU A 46 6.86 -1.81 -10.49
C GLU A 46 8.15 -2.30 -9.82
N THR A 47 9.30 -1.83 -10.31
CA THR A 47 10.58 -2.18 -9.67
C THR A 47 10.75 -1.38 -8.38
N ARG A 48 11.60 -1.89 -7.49
CA ARG A 48 11.99 -1.14 -6.28
C ARG A 48 12.53 0.26 -6.60
N ALA A 49 13.28 0.41 -7.70
CA ALA A 49 13.84 1.69 -8.10
C ALA A 49 12.76 2.68 -8.58
N ASP A 50 11.75 2.19 -9.29
CA ASP A 50 10.63 3.02 -9.76
C ASP A 50 9.80 3.52 -8.56
N LEU A 51 9.48 2.62 -7.62
CA LEU A 51 8.78 2.99 -6.38
C LEU A 51 9.58 3.98 -5.53
N GLU A 52 10.88 3.77 -5.36
CA GLU A 52 11.75 4.70 -4.61
C GLU A 52 11.91 6.06 -5.30
N SER A 53 11.73 6.14 -6.63
CA SER A 53 11.71 7.41 -7.36
C SER A 53 10.46 8.25 -7.07
N VAL A 54 9.36 7.62 -6.66
CA VAL A 54 8.09 8.31 -6.32
C VAL A 54 7.99 8.53 -4.81
N LEU A 55 8.28 7.49 -4.02
CA LEU A 55 8.08 7.47 -2.57
C LEU A 55 9.30 7.94 -1.77
N GLY A 56 10.46 8.06 -2.42
CA GLY A 56 11.74 8.20 -1.72
C GLY A 56 12.24 6.88 -1.14
N GLY A 57 13.30 6.97 -0.33
CA GLY A 57 13.90 5.79 0.29
C GLY A 57 12.97 5.15 1.34
N PRO A 58 13.13 3.84 1.60
CA PRO A 58 12.33 3.14 2.60
C PRO A 58 12.60 3.69 4.01
N ALA A 59 11.55 3.78 4.81
CA ALA A 59 11.64 4.12 6.22
C ALA A 59 12.09 2.91 7.06
N GLU A 60 11.58 1.72 6.72
CA GLU A 60 11.88 0.48 7.44
C GLU A 60 11.88 -0.73 6.49
N THR A 61 12.57 -1.80 6.90
CA THR A 61 12.48 -3.10 6.24
C THR A 61 12.49 -4.18 7.31
N GLU A 62 11.37 -4.91 7.44
CA GLU A 62 11.20 -5.96 8.44
C GLU A 62 10.42 -7.13 7.83
N GLY A 63 10.88 -8.36 8.09
CA GLY A 63 10.10 -9.56 7.73
C GLY A 63 9.82 -9.77 6.24
N GLY A 64 10.58 -9.14 5.33
CA GLY A 64 10.33 -9.19 3.88
C GLY A 64 9.38 -8.12 3.36
N ILE A 65 8.92 -7.23 4.25
CA ILE A 65 8.10 -6.06 3.94
C ILE A 65 9.02 -4.84 3.96
N VAL A 66 8.88 -3.97 2.97
CA VAL A 66 9.56 -2.68 2.89
C VAL A 66 8.53 -1.58 3.07
N SER A 67 8.71 -0.78 4.11
CA SER A 67 7.76 0.28 4.49
C SER A 67 8.29 1.64 4.05
N TYR A 68 7.43 2.40 3.37
CA TYR A 68 7.66 3.77 2.94
C TYR A 68 6.78 4.72 3.73
N ARG A 69 7.25 5.93 3.99
CA ARG A 69 6.46 6.99 4.62
C ARG A 69 6.39 8.17 3.69
N THR A 70 5.17 8.61 3.38
CA THR A 70 4.94 9.80 2.54
C THR A 70 4.64 11.01 3.42
N ASP A 71 5.23 12.16 3.10
CA ASP A 71 5.05 13.42 3.85
C ASP A 71 3.84 14.24 3.34
N GLY A 72 2.78 13.59 2.84
CA GLY A 72 1.57 14.25 2.33
C GLY A 72 0.76 14.99 3.41
N GLU A 73 -0.43 15.48 3.06
CA GLU A 73 -1.34 16.20 4.00
C GLU A 73 -1.61 15.41 5.30
N LEU A 74 -1.44 14.08 5.26
CA LEU A 74 -1.24 13.25 6.45
C LEU A 74 -0.18 12.17 6.15
N PRO A 75 0.68 11.78 7.12
CA PRO A 75 1.69 10.76 6.89
C PRO A 75 1.04 9.39 6.64
N THR A 76 1.20 8.87 5.41
CA THR A 76 0.71 7.54 5.03
C THR A 76 1.87 6.55 5.03
N THR A 77 1.66 5.38 5.63
CA THR A 77 2.60 4.26 5.52
C THR A 77 2.19 3.39 4.34
N ILE A 78 3.15 3.07 3.48
CA ILE A 78 2.96 2.17 2.34
C ILE A 78 3.89 0.98 2.54
N ASP A 79 3.31 -0.19 2.72
CA ASP A 79 4.04 -1.44 2.87
C ASP A 79 4.08 -2.15 1.52
N VAL A 80 5.27 -2.54 1.08
CA VAL A 80 5.47 -3.22 -0.20
C VAL A 80 6.17 -4.55 0.05
N THR A 81 5.58 -5.61 -0.49
CA THR A 81 6.26 -6.91 -0.62
C THR A 81 6.86 -7.01 -2.01
N TYR A 82 8.12 -7.43 -2.09
CA TYR A 82 8.83 -7.62 -3.34
C TYR A 82 9.02 -9.10 -3.65
N GLU A 83 8.79 -9.48 -4.90
CA GLU A 83 9.17 -10.77 -5.44
C GLU A 83 10.26 -10.60 -6.50
N ARG A 84 11.19 -11.55 -6.52
CA ARG A 84 12.26 -11.57 -7.51
C ARG A 84 11.81 -12.35 -8.72
N ASP A 85 11.87 -11.74 -9.89
CA ASP A 85 11.58 -12.41 -11.15
C ASP A 85 12.72 -13.34 -11.61
N GLY A 86 12.51 -14.03 -12.73
CA GLY A 86 13.48 -14.99 -13.29
C GLY A 86 14.79 -14.33 -13.76
N ASP A 87 14.79 -13.02 -13.98
CA ASP A 87 15.95 -12.23 -14.40
C ASP A 87 16.69 -11.61 -13.19
N GLY A 88 16.18 -11.83 -11.98
CA GLY A 88 16.78 -11.37 -10.74
C GLY A 88 16.35 -9.97 -10.31
N VAL A 89 15.35 -9.37 -10.97
CA VAL A 89 14.82 -8.05 -10.65
C VAL A 89 13.73 -8.16 -9.59
N GLU A 90 13.78 -7.29 -8.58
CA GLU A 90 12.76 -7.21 -7.53
C GLU A 90 11.62 -6.29 -7.97
N ARG A 91 10.41 -6.86 -8.00
CA ARG A 91 9.18 -6.17 -8.39
C ARG A 91 8.15 -6.27 -7.28
N ALA A 92 7.37 -5.23 -7.09
CA ALA A 92 6.29 -5.24 -6.12
C ALA A 92 5.28 -6.34 -6.47
N SER A 93 4.98 -7.22 -5.54
CA SER A 93 3.94 -8.25 -5.65
C SER A 93 2.68 -7.90 -4.86
N GLU A 94 2.85 -7.09 -3.81
CA GLU A 94 1.76 -6.56 -3.00
C GLU A 94 2.11 -5.13 -2.58
N ILE A 95 1.13 -4.23 -2.65
CA ILE A 95 1.21 -2.87 -2.14
C ILE A 95 0.05 -2.66 -1.18
N ALA A 96 0.36 -2.43 0.09
CA ALA A 96 -0.60 -2.15 1.15
C ALA A 96 -0.47 -0.70 1.61
N TRP A 97 -1.58 0.04 1.58
CA TRP A 97 -1.65 1.40 2.08
C TRP A 97 -2.32 1.47 3.43
N HIS A 98 -1.65 2.16 4.34
CA HIS A 98 -2.08 2.41 5.69
C HIS A 98 -2.19 3.93 5.89
N PRO A 99 -3.42 4.49 5.79
CA PRO A 99 -3.66 5.85 6.18
C PRO A 99 -3.32 6.03 7.67
N PRO A 100 -3.00 7.25 8.08
CA PRO A 100 -2.70 7.54 9.48
C PRO A 100 -3.89 7.15 10.35
N ILE A 101 -3.59 6.47 11.44
CA ILE A 101 -4.57 6.13 12.47
C ILE A 101 -4.43 7.23 13.53
N ASP A 102 -5.36 8.19 13.52
CA ASP A 102 -5.53 9.17 14.60
C ASP A 102 -6.09 8.52 15.88
#